data_AF-A0A9W9M132-F1
#
_entry.id   AF-A0A9W9M132-F1
#
_cell.length_a   1.000
_cell.length_b   1.000
_cell.length_c   1.000
_cell.angle_alpha   90.00
_cell.angle_beta   90.00
_cell.angle_gamma   90.00
#
_symmetry.space_group_name_H-M   'P 1'
#
loop_
_entity.id
_entity.type
_entity.pdbx_description
1 polymer ?
#
loop_
_entity_poly.entity_id
_entity_poly.type
_entity_poly.pdbx_seq_one_letter_code
_entity_poly.pdbx_strand_id
1 'polypeptide(L)'
;MASRLAKSAIGTAHSTSTIRPDASADFLPLGATRLRPTIPIRAPVVPAVTSIRAASNVPVEDPQKKAQSILDAVPGNSLVSKTATLSAVAGLSVAAISNELYVFNEETVAAFCLLSVFTAVGKYGGPAYREWAEGQVQKHKDILNAARADHTSAVQTRIDNVSEMSGVVDVTKQLFAVSKETAQLEAQAYELEQRTALATEAKQVLDSWVRYEGQVKQRQQRELAESVIGKIQKELENPKVLQQILQQSVADVERIMSSKAQ
;
A
#
# COMPACT_ATOMS: atom_id res chain seq x y z
N MET A 1 -22.32 -17.32 -16.44
CA MET A 1 -22.35 -18.57 -17.22
C MET A 1 -21.14 -18.56 -18.14
N ALA A 2 -20.05 -19.25 -17.77
CA ALA A 2 -19.75 -20.64 -18.21
C ALA A 2 -19.37 -20.66 -19.70
N SER A 3 -18.26 -21.18 -20.21
CA SER A 3 -17.10 -21.97 -19.75
C SER A 3 -16.08 -21.84 -20.92
N ARG A 4 -14.77 -22.05 -20.79
CA ARG A 4 -14.01 -23.33 -20.72
C ARG A 4 -12.53 -22.88 -20.82
N LEU A 5 -11.62 -23.07 -19.86
CA LEU A 5 -10.96 -24.29 -19.35
C LEU A 5 -10.23 -25.15 -20.39
N ALA A 6 -9.00 -25.53 -19.99
CA ALA A 6 -8.00 -26.44 -20.56
C ALA A 6 -6.97 -25.77 -21.50
N LYS A 7 -5.66 -25.99 -21.37
CA LYS A 7 -4.88 -27.10 -20.78
C LYS A 7 -3.42 -26.60 -20.61
N SER A 8 -2.77 -26.85 -19.46
CA SER A 8 -1.66 -27.82 -19.28
C SER A 8 -0.32 -27.42 -19.94
N ALA A 9 0.87 -27.56 -19.36
CA ALA A 9 1.38 -27.95 -18.04
C ALA A 9 2.93 -27.88 -18.14
N ILE A 10 3.62 -28.01 -17.00
CA ILE A 10 5.01 -28.53 -16.84
C ILE A 10 6.10 -27.55 -17.34
N GLY A 11 7.17 -27.22 -16.64
CA GLY A 11 7.82 -27.79 -15.46
C GLY A 11 9.32 -27.54 -15.60
N THR A 12 9.87 -26.77 -14.65
CA THR A 12 11.22 -26.87 -14.04
C THR A 12 12.33 -27.68 -14.73
N ALA A 13 13.52 -27.06 -14.91
CA ALA A 13 14.79 -27.42 -14.24
C ALA A 13 16.06 -27.24 -15.10
N HIS A 14 17.00 -26.48 -14.51
CA HIS A 14 18.46 -26.56 -14.49
C HIS A 14 19.28 -27.58 -15.31
N SER A 15 20.47 -27.08 -15.69
CA SER A 15 21.83 -27.68 -15.54
C SER A 15 22.58 -28.24 -16.77
N THR A 16 23.66 -27.51 -17.10
CA THR A 16 25.07 -28.00 -17.21
C THR A 16 25.58 -28.60 -18.54
N SER A 17 26.82 -28.17 -18.85
CA SER A 17 27.90 -28.90 -19.56
C SER A 17 27.91 -28.89 -21.11
N THR A 18 29.00 -28.88 -21.89
CA THR A 18 30.46 -28.60 -21.82
C THR A 18 31.01 -28.84 -23.27
N ILE A 19 32.22 -28.32 -23.62
CA ILE A 19 33.20 -28.77 -24.67
C ILE A 19 33.03 -28.18 -26.11
N ARG A 20 33.87 -27.25 -26.63
CA ARG A 20 35.26 -27.27 -27.26
C ARG A 20 35.32 -27.99 -28.64
N PRO A 21 36.32 -27.81 -29.57
CA PRO A 21 37.57 -27.01 -29.64
C PRO A 21 37.73 -26.23 -30.99
N ASP A 22 38.75 -25.42 -31.31
CA ASP A 22 40.15 -25.78 -31.67
C ASP A 22 40.96 -24.50 -32.01
N ALA A 23 42.28 -24.55 -31.74
CA ALA A 23 43.41 -23.99 -32.51
C ALA A 23 44.63 -23.75 -31.59
N SER A 24 45.33 -24.83 -31.27
CA SER A 24 46.76 -24.85 -30.93
C SER A 24 47.57 -24.89 -32.23
N ALA A 25 48.71 -24.20 -32.32
CA ALA A 25 50.07 -24.79 -32.36
C ALA A 25 51.00 -23.71 -32.96
N ASP A 26 52.31 -23.57 -32.69
CA ASP A 26 53.25 -24.23 -31.78
C ASP A 26 54.62 -23.49 -31.89
N PHE A 27 55.52 -23.81 -30.96
CA PHE A 27 57.01 -23.77 -31.01
C PHE A 27 57.74 -22.42 -30.87
N LEU A 28 58.86 -22.24 -30.15
CA LEU A 28 59.72 -23.00 -29.22
C LEU A 28 60.64 -21.97 -28.47
N PRO A 29 61.33 -22.36 -27.39
CA PRO A 29 62.04 -21.50 -26.43
C PRO A 29 63.54 -21.36 -26.77
N LEU A 30 64.20 -20.36 -26.18
CA LEU A 30 65.59 -20.35 -25.64
C LEU A 30 66.04 -18.90 -25.44
N GLY A 31 66.73 -18.58 -24.34
CA GLY A 31 67.46 -17.31 -24.25
C GLY A 31 67.68 -16.78 -22.84
N ALA A 32 68.64 -17.37 -22.14
CA ALA A 32 69.17 -16.84 -20.89
C ALA A 32 69.80 -15.45 -21.10
N THR A 33 69.40 -14.45 -20.31
CA THR A 33 70.30 -13.33 -19.97
C THR A 33 70.00 -12.80 -18.58
N ARG A 34 70.92 -13.08 -17.64
CA ARG A 34 71.01 -12.41 -16.34
C ARG A 34 71.51 -10.99 -16.58
N LEU A 35 70.67 -9.98 -16.38
CA LEU A 35 71.13 -8.59 -16.27
C LEU A 35 70.98 -8.13 -14.83
N ARG A 36 72.11 -8.22 -14.13
CA ARG A 36 72.40 -7.65 -12.81
C ARG A 36 72.37 -6.12 -12.93
N PRO A 37 71.59 -5.38 -12.14
CA PRO A 37 71.74 -3.93 -12.08
C PRO A 37 73.04 -3.62 -11.31
N THR A 38 74.05 -3.15 -12.03
CA THR A 38 75.29 -2.60 -11.46
C THR A 38 74.97 -1.23 -10.88
N ILE A 39 75.10 -1.13 -9.55
CA ILE A 39 75.02 0.13 -8.80
C ILE A 39 76.27 0.97 -9.10
N PRO A 40 76.17 2.21 -9.57
CA PRO A 40 77.33 3.10 -9.61
C PRO A 40 77.66 3.56 -8.18
N ILE A 41 78.86 3.20 -7.70
CA ILE A 41 79.46 3.72 -6.48
C ILE A 41 79.82 5.19 -6.73
N ARG A 42 79.00 6.11 -6.21
CA ARG A 42 79.36 7.52 -6.06
C ARG A 42 79.93 7.71 -4.66
N ALA A 43 81.16 8.21 -4.56
CA ALA A 43 81.80 8.52 -3.29
C ALA A 43 80.94 9.51 -2.47
N PRO A 44 80.79 9.31 -1.14
CA PRO A 44 80.07 10.25 -0.31
C PRO A 44 80.91 11.52 -0.13
N VAL A 45 80.41 12.64 -0.67
CA VAL A 45 80.85 13.97 -0.25
C VAL A 45 80.32 14.16 1.17
N VAL A 46 81.23 14.38 2.13
CA VAL A 46 80.89 14.71 3.51
C VAL A 46 80.26 16.11 3.52
N PRO A 47 78.96 16.28 3.82
CA PRO A 47 78.42 17.61 4.01
C PRO A 47 78.95 18.16 5.33
N ALA A 48 79.43 19.41 5.31
CA ALA A 48 79.76 20.14 6.53
C ALA A 48 78.55 20.14 7.48
N VAL A 49 78.78 19.85 8.76
CA VAL A 49 77.76 19.91 9.81
C VAL A 49 77.38 21.37 10.03
N THR A 50 76.43 21.86 9.23
CA THR A 50 75.65 23.03 9.58
C THR A 50 74.55 22.61 10.55
N SER A 51 74.47 23.27 11.71
CA SER A 51 73.37 23.12 12.66
C SER A 51 72.04 23.34 11.93
N ILE A 52 71.33 22.24 11.63
CA ILE A 52 69.97 22.28 11.11
C ILE A 52 69.07 22.57 12.31
N ARG A 53 68.67 23.83 12.48
CA ARG A 53 67.44 24.10 13.24
C ARG A 53 66.30 23.48 12.44
N ALA A 54 65.63 22.49 13.01
CA ALA A 54 64.41 21.93 12.46
C ALA A 54 63.33 23.03 12.45
N ALA A 55 63.22 23.76 11.35
CA ALA A 55 62.09 24.64 11.10
C ALA A 55 60.90 23.75 10.68
N SER A 56 60.05 23.42 11.64
CA SER A 56 58.80 22.70 11.38
C SER A 56 57.83 23.61 10.63
N ASN A 57 57.61 23.37 9.35
CA ASN A 57 56.57 24.03 8.57
C ASN A 57 55.20 23.37 8.81
N VAL A 58 54.78 23.32 10.07
CA VAL A 58 53.44 22.91 10.52
C VAL A 58 52.68 24.18 10.91
N PRO A 59 51.37 24.33 10.60
CA PRO A 59 50.59 25.47 11.06
C PRO A 59 50.79 25.67 12.57
N VAL A 60 51.32 26.82 12.96
CA VAL A 60 51.52 27.19 14.36
C VAL A 60 50.14 27.46 14.94
N GLU A 61 49.47 26.43 15.44
CA GLU A 61 48.35 26.61 16.35
C GLU A 61 48.84 27.36 17.59
N ASP A 62 48.00 28.28 18.09
CA ASP A 62 48.29 29.13 19.24
C ASP A 62 48.85 28.28 20.41
N PRO A 63 50.09 28.55 20.88
CA PRO A 63 50.73 27.74 21.91
C PRO A 63 49.90 27.64 23.19
N GLN A 64 49.06 28.64 23.46
CA GLN A 64 48.12 28.64 24.59
C GLN A 64 47.08 27.52 24.46
N LYS A 65 46.55 27.27 23.25
CA LYS A 65 45.52 26.25 23.00
C LYS A 65 46.08 24.84 23.11
N LYS A 66 47.32 24.61 22.65
CA LYS A 66 47.98 23.31 22.83
C LYS A 66 48.31 23.03 24.29
N ALA A 67 48.82 24.02 25.01
CA ALA A 67 49.08 23.88 26.44
C ALA A 67 47.81 23.54 27.24
N GLN A 68 46.68 24.16 26.88
CA GLN A 68 45.37 23.81 27.45
C GLN A 68 44.96 22.37 27.12
N SER A 69 45.11 21.92 25.87
CA SER A 69 44.80 20.53 25.49
C SER A 69 45.65 19.48 26.22
N ILE A 70 46.92 19.80 26.52
CA ILE A 70 47.82 18.94 27.31
C ILE A 70 47.35 18.92 28.77
N LEU A 71 46.99 20.08 29.32
CA LEU A 71 46.46 20.18 30.67
C LEU A 71 45.14 19.41 30.82
N ASP A 72 44.29 19.44 29.79
CA ASP A 72 43.01 18.74 29.75
C ASP A 72 43.16 17.22 29.65
N ALA A 73 44.19 16.73 28.92
CA ALA A 73 44.49 15.31 28.79
C ALA A 73 45.06 14.66 30.06
N VAL A 74 45.58 15.44 31.03
CA VAL A 74 46.08 14.92 32.31
C VAL A 74 44.90 14.55 33.22
N PRO A 75 44.86 13.34 33.79
CA PRO A 75 43.79 12.92 34.69
C PRO A 75 43.76 13.78 35.95
N GLY A 76 42.63 14.45 36.21
CA GLY A 76 42.42 15.29 37.39
C GLY A 76 41.28 16.29 37.18
N ASN A 77 40.45 16.51 38.21
CA ASN A 77 39.27 17.38 38.13
C ASN A 77 39.55 18.84 38.57
N SER A 78 40.79 19.18 38.93
CA SER A 78 41.19 20.52 39.39
C SER A 78 42.48 20.97 38.74
N LEU A 79 42.57 22.26 38.39
CA LEU A 79 43.75 22.89 37.79
C LEU A 79 45.01 22.68 38.66
N VAL A 80 44.86 22.75 39.99
CA VAL A 80 45.96 22.50 40.93
C VAL A 80 46.44 21.05 40.86
N SER A 81 45.53 20.09 40.69
CA SER A 81 45.89 18.68 40.55
C SER A 81 46.57 18.40 39.21
N LYS A 82 46.11 19.03 38.12
CA LYS A 82 46.71 18.89 36.78
C LYS A 82 48.12 19.51 36.72
N THR A 83 48.34 20.68 37.32
CA THR A 83 49.67 21.29 37.39
C THR A 83 50.58 20.57 38.37
N ALA A 84 50.06 20.10 39.52
CA ALA A 84 50.83 19.35 40.50
C ALA A 84 51.30 18.00 39.96
N THR A 85 50.45 17.27 39.24
CA THR A 85 50.83 15.98 38.63
C THR A 85 51.88 16.16 37.54
N LEU A 86 51.70 17.14 36.65
CA LEU A 86 52.70 17.44 35.61
C LEU A 86 54.03 17.88 36.25
N SER A 87 53.98 18.77 37.24
CA SER A 87 55.18 19.25 37.94
C SER A 87 55.84 18.14 38.77
N ALA A 88 55.07 17.24 39.36
CA ALA A 88 55.58 16.10 40.11
C ALA A 88 56.26 15.08 39.17
N VAL A 89 55.64 14.75 38.04
CA VAL A 89 56.24 13.85 37.03
C VAL A 89 57.52 14.46 36.47
N ALA A 90 57.51 15.76 36.16
CA ALA A 90 58.70 16.46 35.68
C ALA A 90 59.79 16.55 36.76
N GLY A 91 59.43 16.81 38.01
CA GLY A 91 60.37 16.84 39.13
C GLY A 91 61.00 15.47 39.40
N LEU A 92 60.19 14.41 39.38
CA LEU A 92 60.67 13.04 39.55
C LEU A 92 61.54 12.58 38.38
N SER A 93 61.24 12.96 37.14
CA SER A 93 62.07 12.59 35.99
C SER A 93 63.45 13.25 36.04
N VAL A 94 63.51 14.54 36.41
CA VAL A 94 64.78 15.25 36.59
C VAL A 94 65.56 14.66 37.76
N ALA A 95 64.91 14.36 38.88
CA ALA A 95 65.56 13.75 40.03
C ALA A 95 66.08 12.32 39.72
N ALA A 96 65.35 11.54 38.92
CA ALA A 96 65.75 10.20 38.51
C ALA A 96 66.96 10.21 37.56
N ILE A 97 67.02 11.19 36.65
CA ILE A 97 68.17 11.38 35.75
C ILE A 97 69.37 11.92 36.53
N SER A 98 69.16 12.92 37.38
CA SER A 98 70.23 13.58 38.13
C SER A 98 70.90 12.69 39.16
N ASN A 99 70.18 11.72 39.73
CA ASN A 99 70.73 10.75 40.69
C ASN A 99 71.14 9.42 40.03
N GLU A 100 71.21 9.36 38.69
CA GLU A 100 71.51 8.13 37.90
C GLU A 100 70.63 6.92 38.25
N LEU A 101 69.45 7.16 38.84
CA LEU A 101 68.49 6.11 39.20
C LEU A 101 67.94 5.43 37.93
N TYR A 102 67.98 6.14 36.80
CA TYR A 102 67.75 5.58 35.47
C TYR A 102 69.06 5.51 34.66
N VAL A 103 69.60 4.30 34.51
CA VAL A 103 70.80 4.05 33.71
C VAL A 103 70.41 3.82 32.25
N PHE A 104 70.91 4.68 31.35
CA PHE A 104 70.76 4.49 29.91
C PHE A 104 71.60 3.29 29.45
N ASN A 105 70.94 2.14 29.33
CA ASN A 105 71.52 0.90 28.79
C ASN A 105 70.86 0.55 27.44
N GLU A 106 71.33 -0.51 26.79
CA GLU A 106 70.80 -1.02 25.51
C GLU A 106 69.28 -1.26 25.56
N GLU A 107 68.73 -1.65 26.71
CA GLU A 107 67.29 -1.88 26.89
C GLU A 107 66.44 -0.60 26.76
N THR A 108 67.00 0.60 26.93
CA THR A 108 66.22 1.85 26.77
C THR A 108 65.88 2.12 25.31
N VAL A 109 66.74 1.68 24.38
CA VAL A 109 66.47 1.74 22.94
C VAL A 109 65.37 0.75 22.55
N ALA A 110 65.41 -0.46 23.13
CA ALA A 110 64.35 -1.45 22.95
C ALA A 110 63.01 -0.96 23.53
N ALA A 111 63.02 -0.36 24.72
CA ALA A 111 61.83 0.21 25.35
C ALA A 111 61.23 1.37 24.53
N PHE A 112 62.06 2.26 23.98
CA PHE A 112 61.61 3.34 23.11
C PHE A 112 60.97 2.81 21.82
N CYS A 113 61.59 1.80 21.19
CA CYS A 113 61.03 1.15 20.00
C CYS A 113 59.67 0.51 20.30
N LEU A 114 59.55 -0.24 21.40
CA LEU A 114 58.32 -0.87 21.84
C LEU A 114 57.22 0.16 22.16
N LEU A 115 57.55 1.25 22.86
CA LEU A 115 56.61 2.34 23.13
C LEU A 115 56.14 3.03 21.85
N SER A 116 57.03 3.21 20.87
CA SER A 116 56.67 3.81 19.58
C SER A 116 55.69 2.93 18.81
N VAL A 117 55.88 1.60 18.83
CA VAL A 117 54.96 0.63 18.20
C VAL A 117 53.62 0.64 18.92
N PHE A 118 53.58 0.57 20.25
CA PHE A 118 52.31 0.62 20.99
C PHE A 118 51.57 1.94 20.82
N THR A 119 52.28 3.06 20.74
CA THR A 119 51.68 4.37 20.45
C THR A 119 51.07 4.40 19.04
N ALA A 120 51.77 3.85 18.05
CA ALA A 120 51.26 3.73 16.68
C ALA A 120 50.04 2.81 16.62
N VAL A 121 50.07 1.65 17.29
CA VAL A 121 48.93 0.72 17.36
C VAL A 121 47.74 1.36 18.08
N GLY A 122 47.95 2.13 19.15
CA GLY A 122 46.88 2.87 19.81
C GLY A 122 46.24 3.91 18.89
N LYS A 123 47.05 4.66 18.16
CA LYS A 123 46.60 5.71 17.22
C LYS A 123 45.83 5.16 16.01
N TYR A 124 46.32 4.08 15.40
CA TYR A 124 45.75 3.53 14.17
C TYR A 124 44.82 2.33 14.40
N GLY A 125 45.15 1.47 15.35
CA GLY A 125 44.34 0.30 15.71
C GLY A 125 43.12 0.64 16.57
N GLY A 126 43.22 1.67 17.42
CA GLY A 126 42.10 2.15 18.23
C GLY A 126 40.83 2.49 17.43
N PRO A 127 40.89 3.40 16.44
CA PRO A 127 39.72 3.74 15.63
C PRO A 127 39.23 2.55 14.79
N ALA A 128 40.13 1.77 14.18
CA ALA A 128 39.76 0.62 13.37
C ALA A 128 39.04 -0.48 14.17
N TYR A 129 39.51 -0.77 15.39
CA TYR A 129 38.84 -1.71 16.29
C TYR A 129 37.50 -1.18 16.78
N ARG A 130 37.40 0.13 17.04
CA ARG A 130 36.15 0.77 17.44
C ARG A 130 35.09 0.66 16.36
N GLU A 131 35.42 0.99 15.11
CA GLU A 131 34.49 0.87 13.98
C GLU A 131 34.04 -0.57 13.76
N TRP A 132 34.98 -1.53 13.85
CA TRP A 132 34.64 -2.95 13.77
C TRP A 132 33.70 -3.39 14.89
N ALA A 133 33.98 -3.00 16.13
CA ALA A 133 33.17 -3.34 17.30
C ALA A 133 31.76 -2.71 17.20
N GLU A 134 31.68 -1.45 16.79
CA GLU A 134 30.41 -0.75 16.58
C GLU A 134 29.59 -1.40 15.46
N GLY A 135 30.24 -1.84 14.38
CA GLY A 135 29.59 -2.60 13.30
C GLY A 135 29.01 -3.94 13.77
N GLN A 136 29.70 -4.69 14.63
CA GLN A 136 29.15 -5.93 15.19
C GLN A 136 27.97 -5.66 16.13
N VAL A 137 28.10 -4.65 17.00
CA VAL A 137 27.01 -4.25 17.91
C VAL A 137 25.78 -3.82 17.11
N GLN A 138 25.97 -3.05 16.04
CA GLN A 138 24.87 -2.59 15.20
C GLN A 138 24.20 -3.75 14.47
N LYS A 139 24.98 -4.67 13.89
CA LYS A 139 24.43 -5.89 13.25
C LYS A 139 23.56 -6.70 14.21
N HIS A 140 24.00 -6.90 15.46
CA HIS A 140 23.20 -7.63 16.44
C HIS A 140 21.92 -6.86 16.84
N LYS A 141 22.00 -5.54 16.99
CA LYS A 141 20.82 -4.69 17.23
C LYS A 141 19.82 -4.76 16.09
N ASP A 142 20.30 -4.67 14.85
CA ASP A 142 19.45 -4.69 13.66
C ASP A 142 18.74 -6.03 13.50
N ILE A 143 19.45 -7.15 13.69
CA ILE A 143 18.84 -8.48 13.67
C ILE A 143 17.78 -8.62 14.76
N LEU A 144 18.05 -8.14 15.98
CA LEU A 144 17.10 -8.25 17.08
C LEU A 144 15.85 -7.38 16.85
N ASN A 145 16.02 -6.18 16.31
CA ASN A 145 14.92 -5.28 15.98
C ASN A 145 14.09 -5.81 14.80
N ALA A 146 14.74 -6.32 13.75
CA ALA A 146 14.09 -6.96 12.62
C ALA A 146 13.30 -8.21 13.07
N ALA A 147 13.91 -9.10 13.86
CA ALA A 147 13.24 -10.28 14.38
C ALA A 147 12.01 -9.94 15.26
N ARG A 148 12.06 -8.86 16.04
CA ARG A 148 10.90 -8.37 16.79
C ARG A 148 9.80 -7.88 15.85
N ALA A 149 10.14 -7.07 14.85
CA ALA A 149 9.18 -6.57 13.87
C ALA A 149 8.53 -7.72 13.07
N ASP A 150 9.34 -8.67 12.59
CA ASP A 150 8.90 -9.84 11.84
C ASP A 150 8.00 -10.74 12.71
N HIS A 151 8.35 -10.97 13.98
CA HIS A 151 7.51 -11.76 14.87
C HIS A 151 6.17 -11.08 15.16
N THR A 152 6.17 -9.76 15.42
CA THR A 152 4.93 -8.99 15.60
C THR A 152 4.07 -9.02 14.35
N SER A 153 4.66 -8.84 13.16
CA SER A 153 3.94 -8.92 11.89
C SER A 153 3.35 -10.31 11.65
N ALA A 154 4.13 -11.38 11.88
CA ALA A 154 3.67 -12.75 11.71
C ALA A 154 2.54 -13.11 12.69
N VAL A 155 2.59 -12.63 13.93
CA VAL A 155 1.51 -12.80 14.90
C VAL A 155 0.27 -12.01 14.46
N GLN A 156 0.42 -10.78 13.98
CA GLN A 156 -0.69 -9.99 13.47
C GLN A 156 -1.38 -10.68 12.29
N THR A 157 -0.63 -11.18 11.30
CA THR A 157 -1.20 -11.93 10.17
C THR A 157 -1.95 -13.19 10.63
N ARG A 158 -1.46 -13.88 11.67
CA ARG A 158 -2.18 -15.02 12.24
C ARG A 158 -3.47 -14.60 12.93
N ILE A 159 -3.48 -13.48 13.65
CA ILE A 159 -4.67 -12.92 14.28
C ILE A 159 -5.71 -12.55 13.21
N ASP A 160 -5.29 -11.87 12.14
CA ASP A 160 -6.18 -11.44 11.06
C ASP A 160 -6.82 -12.67 10.37
N ASN A 161 -6.02 -13.69 10.05
CA ASN A 161 -6.52 -14.95 9.47
C ASN A 161 -7.53 -15.67 10.39
N VAL A 162 -7.27 -15.70 11.70
CA VAL A 162 -8.20 -16.32 12.67
C VAL A 162 -9.46 -15.47 12.84
N SER A 163 -9.34 -14.14 12.77
CA SER A 163 -10.47 -13.21 12.82
C SER A 163 -11.42 -13.41 11.63
N GLU A 164 -10.90 -13.59 10.43
CA GLU A 164 -11.73 -13.92 9.25
C GLU A 164 -12.49 -15.24 9.43
N MET A 165 -11.86 -16.24 10.03
CA MET A 165 -12.50 -17.53 10.33
C MET A 165 -13.61 -17.42 11.39
N SER A 166 -13.56 -16.42 12.27
CA SER A 166 -14.58 -16.22 13.31
C SER A 166 -15.96 -15.88 12.73
N GLY A 167 -16.01 -15.20 11.58
CA GLY A 167 -17.28 -14.80 10.93
C GLY A 167 -17.94 -15.90 10.09
N VAL A 168 -17.24 -16.99 9.78
CA VAL A 168 -17.75 -18.04 8.87
C VAL A 168 -18.99 -18.74 9.43
N VAL A 169 -19.08 -18.89 10.75
CA VAL A 169 -20.25 -19.51 11.41
C VAL A 169 -21.51 -18.66 11.20
N ASP A 170 -21.40 -17.34 11.36
CA ASP A 170 -22.54 -16.44 11.20
C ASP A 170 -22.94 -16.27 9.73
N VAL A 171 -21.96 -16.20 8.82
CA VAL A 171 -22.22 -16.22 7.36
C VAL A 171 -22.94 -17.51 6.96
N THR A 172 -22.56 -18.66 7.53
CA THR A 172 -23.23 -19.94 7.24
C THR A 172 -24.67 -19.94 7.75
N LYS A 173 -24.92 -19.43 8.98
CA LYS A 173 -26.30 -19.27 9.50
C LYS A 173 -27.12 -18.33 8.62
N GLN A 174 -26.54 -17.22 8.18
CA GLN A 174 -27.19 -16.28 7.27
C GLN A 174 -27.53 -16.95 5.93
N LEU A 175 -26.66 -17.78 5.37
CA LEU A 175 -26.93 -18.50 4.13
C LEU A 175 -28.14 -19.45 4.26
N PHE A 176 -28.26 -20.15 5.40
CA PHE A 176 -29.44 -20.96 5.68
C PHE A 176 -30.71 -20.13 5.94
N ALA A 177 -30.58 -18.98 6.62
CA ALA A 177 -31.68 -18.06 6.83
C ALA A 177 -32.21 -17.51 5.50
N VAL A 178 -31.32 -17.03 4.62
CA VAL A 178 -31.66 -16.55 3.28
C VAL A 178 -32.33 -17.65 2.46
N SER A 179 -31.83 -18.89 2.51
CA SER A 179 -32.48 -20.01 1.82
C SER A 179 -33.91 -20.27 2.34
N LYS A 180 -34.13 -20.17 3.65
CA LYS A 180 -35.46 -20.36 4.26
C LYS A 180 -36.41 -19.21 3.94
N GLU A 181 -35.93 -17.98 4.03
CA GLU A 181 -36.69 -16.77 3.67
C GLU A 181 -37.07 -16.78 2.19
N THR A 182 -36.16 -17.21 1.31
CA THR A 182 -36.44 -17.34 -0.13
C THR A 182 -37.59 -18.32 -0.37
N ALA A 183 -37.55 -19.51 0.23
CA ALA A 183 -38.63 -20.49 0.08
C ALA A 183 -39.98 -19.99 0.62
N GLN A 184 -39.96 -19.24 1.74
CA GLN A 184 -41.18 -18.64 2.30
C GLN A 184 -41.75 -17.54 1.40
N LEU A 185 -40.90 -16.67 0.86
CA LEU A 185 -41.30 -15.59 -0.04
C LEU A 185 -41.81 -16.13 -1.37
N GLU A 186 -41.19 -17.18 -1.91
CA GLU A 186 -41.69 -17.85 -3.12
C GLU A 186 -43.08 -18.45 -2.88
N ALA A 187 -43.29 -19.16 -1.75
CA ALA A 187 -44.59 -19.71 -1.42
C ALA A 187 -45.69 -18.63 -1.27
N GLN A 188 -45.38 -17.52 -0.59
CA GLN A 188 -46.31 -16.39 -0.46
C GLN A 188 -46.60 -15.72 -1.80
N ALA A 189 -45.59 -15.57 -2.65
CA ALA A 189 -45.75 -15.02 -4.00
C ALA A 189 -46.67 -15.92 -4.85
N TYR A 190 -46.48 -17.25 -4.81
CA TYR A 190 -47.35 -18.20 -5.51
C TYR A 190 -48.80 -18.13 -5.02
N GLU A 191 -49.03 -18.03 -3.71
CA GLU A 191 -50.39 -17.90 -3.17
C GLU A 191 -51.05 -16.58 -3.62
N LEU A 192 -50.31 -15.47 -3.57
CA LEU A 192 -50.81 -14.18 -4.03
C LEU A 192 -51.11 -14.19 -5.54
N GLU A 193 -50.25 -14.81 -6.34
CA GLU A 193 -50.45 -14.97 -7.78
C GLU A 193 -51.71 -15.79 -8.07
N GLN A 194 -51.92 -16.90 -7.37
CA GLN A 194 -53.14 -17.71 -7.52
C GLN A 194 -54.40 -16.94 -7.13
N ARG A 195 -54.37 -16.19 -6.02
CA ARG A 195 -55.51 -15.37 -5.58
C ARG A 195 -55.83 -14.25 -6.58
N THR A 196 -54.81 -13.60 -7.13
CA THR A 196 -54.97 -12.51 -8.10
C THR A 196 -55.41 -13.02 -9.48
N ALA A 197 -54.91 -14.18 -9.91
CA ALA A 197 -55.38 -14.86 -11.12
C ALA A 197 -56.87 -15.20 -11.01
N LEU A 198 -57.29 -15.84 -9.91
CA LEU A 198 -58.69 -16.18 -9.68
C LEU A 198 -59.59 -14.94 -9.57
N ALA A 199 -59.13 -13.88 -8.88
CA ALA A 199 -59.85 -12.61 -8.83
C ALA A 199 -59.99 -11.96 -10.22
N THR A 200 -58.98 -12.09 -11.07
CA THR A 200 -58.98 -11.56 -12.43
C THR A 200 -59.94 -12.35 -13.32
N GLU A 201 -59.96 -13.68 -13.24
CA GLU A 201 -60.91 -14.53 -13.96
C GLU A 201 -62.36 -14.23 -13.53
N ALA A 202 -62.61 -14.13 -12.22
CA ALA A 202 -63.93 -13.78 -11.69
C ALA A 202 -64.39 -12.40 -12.18
N LYS A 203 -63.48 -11.42 -12.20
CA LYS A 203 -63.75 -10.09 -12.76
C LYS A 203 -64.06 -10.15 -14.26
N GLN A 204 -63.29 -10.90 -15.05
CA GLN A 204 -63.54 -11.05 -16.49
C GLN A 204 -64.92 -11.63 -16.76
N VAL A 205 -65.33 -12.64 -15.99
CA VAL A 205 -66.69 -13.21 -16.06
C VAL A 205 -67.71 -12.12 -15.74
N LEU A 206 -67.57 -11.39 -14.63
CA LEU A 206 -68.50 -10.33 -14.24
C LEU A 206 -68.59 -9.21 -15.30
N ASP A 207 -67.45 -8.75 -15.81
CA ASP A 207 -67.38 -7.72 -16.86
C ASP A 207 -68.05 -8.21 -18.15
N SER A 208 -67.94 -9.51 -18.48
CA SER A 208 -68.64 -10.11 -19.62
C SER A 208 -70.17 -10.11 -19.44
N TRP A 209 -70.67 -10.40 -18.24
CA TRP A 209 -72.09 -10.33 -17.90
C TRP A 209 -72.60 -8.89 -17.97
N VAL A 210 -71.88 -7.94 -17.36
CA VAL A 210 -72.25 -6.51 -17.40
C VAL A 210 -72.27 -5.98 -18.83
N ARG A 211 -71.28 -6.36 -19.65
CA ARG A 211 -71.25 -6.01 -21.07
C ARG A 211 -72.41 -6.63 -21.85
N TYR A 212 -72.77 -7.88 -21.56
CA TYR A 212 -73.92 -8.53 -22.17
C TYR A 212 -75.23 -7.81 -21.80
N GLU A 213 -75.45 -7.53 -20.52
CA GLU A 213 -76.63 -6.78 -20.06
C GLU A 213 -76.71 -5.38 -20.69
N GLY A 214 -75.59 -4.67 -20.76
CA GLY A 214 -75.51 -3.36 -21.42
C GLY A 214 -75.93 -3.43 -22.89
N GLN A 215 -75.44 -4.44 -23.63
CA GLN A 215 -75.82 -4.66 -25.03
C GLN A 215 -77.29 -5.02 -25.17
N VAL A 216 -77.83 -5.88 -24.30
CA VAL A 216 -79.26 -6.25 -24.32
C VAL A 216 -80.14 -5.04 -24.05
N LYS A 217 -79.84 -4.24 -23.02
CA LYS A 217 -80.58 -3.00 -22.72
C LYS A 217 -80.53 -2.01 -23.88
N GLN A 218 -79.37 -1.83 -24.51
CA GLN A 218 -79.22 -0.95 -25.66
C GLN A 218 -80.02 -1.44 -26.88
N ARG A 219 -80.03 -2.75 -27.15
CA ARG A 219 -80.86 -3.34 -28.22
C ARG A 219 -82.35 -3.16 -27.93
N GLN A 220 -82.79 -3.44 -26.71
CA GLN A 220 -84.18 -3.23 -26.29
C GLN A 220 -84.61 -1.76 -26.43
N GLN A 221 -83.77 -0.81 -26.00
CA GLN A 221 -84.05 0.62 -26.17
C GLN A 221 -84.15 1.00 -27.65
N ARG A 222 -83.30 0.42 -28.51
CA ARG A 222 -83.33 0.65 -29.95
C ARG A 222 -84.58 0.06 -30.60
N GLU A 223 -84.93 -1.18 -30.29
CA GLU A 223 -86.15 -1.84 -30.78
C GLU A 223 -87.41 -1.10 -30.31
N LEU A 224 -87.45 -0.67 -29.05
CA LEU A 224 -88.54 0.15 -28.52
C LEU A 224 -88.62 1.50 -29.25
N ALA A 225 -87.50 2.19 -29.44
CA ALA A 225 -87.46 3.46 -30.18
C ALA A 225 -87.92 3.28 -31.64
N GLU A 226 -87.42 2.27 -32.36
CA GLU A 226 -87.83 1.95 -33.72
C GLU A 226 -89.32 1.60 -33.80
N SER A 227 -89.86 0.86 -32.82
CA SER A 227 -91.29 0.54 -32.75
C SER A 227 -92.17 1.75 -32.47
N VAL A 228 -91.72 2.68 -31.60
CA VAL A 228 -92.45 3.92 -31.27
C VAL A 228 -92.39 4.89 -32.44
N ILE A 229 -91.22 5.08 -33.05
CA ILE A 229 -91.06 5.89 -34.28
C ILE A 229 -91.95 5.32 -35.39
N GLY A 230 -91.95 4.00 -35.60
CA GLY A 230 -92.81 3.36 -36.60
C GLY A 230 -94.31 3.51 -36.32
N LYS A 231 -94.74 3.49 -35.04
CA LYS A 231 -96.13 3.78 -34.66
C LYS A 231 -96.50 5.24 -34.92
N ILE A 232 -95.65 6.19 -34.53
CA ILE A 232 -95.86 7.63 -34.76
C ILE A 232 -95.93 7.93 -36.26
N GLN A 233 -95.05 7.34 -37.07
CA GLN A 233 -95.07 7.51 -38.53
C GLN A 233 -96.40 7.02 -39.15
N LYS A 234 -96.91 5.87 -38.69
CA LYS A 234 -98.23 5.35 -39.12
C LYS A 234 -99.40 6.21 -38.63
N GLU A 235 -99.32 6.77 -37.43
CA GLU A 235 -100.33 7.71 -36.93
C GLU A 235 -100.35 9.02 -37.72
N LEU A 236 -99.18 9.52 -38.16
CA LEU A 236 -99.05 10.70 -39.01
C LEU A 236 -99.63 10.53 -40.42
N GLU A 237 -99.70 9.30 -40.94
CA GLU A 237 -100.36 9.00 -42.22
C GLU A 237 -101.89 8.99 -42.12
N ASN A 238 -102.47 8.96 -40.91
CA ASN A 238 -103.93 8.98 -40.75
C ASN A 238 -104.50 10.40 -40.97
N PRO A 239 -105.49 10.57 -41.87
CA PRO A 239 -106.03 11.89 -42.22
C PRO A 239 -106.74 12.60 -41.05
N LYS A 240 -107.24 11.84 -40.06
CA LYS A 240 -107.83 12.39 -38.83
C LYS A 240 -106.81 13.10 -37.93
N VAL A 241 -105.60 12.54 -37.81
CA VAL A 241 -104.53 13.12 -36.99
C VAL A 241 -103.96 14.36 -37.68
N LEU A 242 -103.78 14.31 -39.00
CA LEU A 242 -103.37 15.48 -39.80
C LEU A 242 -104.36 16.66 -39.64
N GLN A 243 -105.67 16.40 -39.67
CA GLN A 243 -106.68 17.44 -39.42
C GLN A 243 -106.64 17.98 -38.00
N GLN A 244 -106.44 17.13 -36.99
CA GLN A 244 -106.29 17.58 -35.60
C GLN A 244 -105.02 18.40 -35.37
N ILE A 245 -103.89 17.99 -35.95
CA ILE A 245 -102.64 18.78 -35.92
C ILE A 245 -102.84 20.12 -36.62
N LEU A 246 -103.52 20.15 -37.77
CA LEU A 246 -103.76 21.39 -38.51
C LEU A 246 -104.68 22.34 -37.74
N GLN A 247 -105.73 21.83 -37.09
CA GLN A 247 -106.59 22.62 -36.20
C GLN A 247 -105.82 23.14 -34.97
N GLN A 248 -104.99 22.31 -34.35
CA GLN A 248 -104.17 22.72 -33.21
C GLN A 248 -103.11 23.76 -33.62
N SER A 249 -102.50 23.58 -34.79
CA SER A 249 -101.54 24.54 -35.35
C SER A 249 -102.19 25.90 -35.62
N VAL A 250 -103.42 25.92 -36.13
CA VAL A 250 -104.20 27.16 -36.32
C VAL A 250 -104.52 27.80 -34.97
N ALA A 251 -104.98 27.03 -33.99
CA ALA A 251 -105.27 27.53 -32.64
C ALA A 251 -104.03 28.09 -31.94
N ASP A 252 -102.86 27.46 -32.09
CA ASP A 252 -101.60 27.94 -31.52
C ASP A 252 -101.08 29.21 -32.23
N VAL A 253 -101.27 29.33 -33.55
CA VAL A 253 -100.99 30.58 -34.28
C VAL A 253 -101.93 31.70 -33.85
N GLU A 254 -103.23 31.42 -33.69
CA GLU A 254 -104.21 32.38 -33.16
C GLU A 254 -103.85 32.82 -31.72
N ARG A 255 -103.32 31.91 -30.90
CA ARG A 255 -102.84 32.21 -29.54
C ARG A 255 -101.56 33.07 -29.54
N ILE A 256 -100.61 32.81 -30.44
CA ILE A 256 -99.39 33.61 -30.57
C ILE A 256 -99.70 35.00 -31.16
N MET A 257 -100.66 35.09 -32.08
CA MET A 257 -101.12 36.37 -32.65
C MET A 257 -101.85 37.22 -31.59
N SER A 258 -102.66 36.59 -30.74
CA SER A 258 -103.33 37.29 -29.63
C SER A 258 -102.39 37.67 -28.49
N SER A 259 -101.32 36.92 -28.24
CA SER A 259 -100.31 37.28 -27.21
C SER A 259 -99.28 38.32 -27.67
N LYS A 260 -99.09 38.51 -28.99
CA LYS A 260 -98.18 39.52 -29.57
C LYS A 260 -98.87 40.87 -29.85
N ALA A 261 -100.20 40.92 -29.76
CA ALA A 261 -101.01 42.12 -29.95
C ALA A 261 -101.28 42.88 -28.64
N GLN A 262 -100.55 42.56 -27.56
CA GLN A 262 -100.62 43.19 -26.24
C GLN A 262 -99.25 43.68 -25.79
#